data_AF-I4G1B0-F1
#
_entry.id   AF-I4G1B0-F1
#
_cell.length_a   1.000
_cell.length_b   1.000
_cell.length_c   1.000
_cell.angle_alpha   90.00
_cell.angle_beta   90.00
_cell.angle_gamma   90.00
#
_symmetry.space_group_name_H-M   'P 1'
#
loop_
_entity.id
_entity.type
_entity.pdbx_description
1 polymer ?
#
loop_
_entity_poly.entity_id
_entity_poly.type
_entity_poly.pdbx_seq_one_letter_code
_entity_poly.pdbx_strand_id
1 'polypeptide(L)'
;MNNFSDKLHRRSLRLSHYDYSQSAAYFVTICIKNSENLLGDIQDNVMNLNQFGQVVKDIWHSLDTRYKEVILDEFVIMPNHIHGIIFIDNPYDIM
;
A
#
# COMPACT_ATOMS: atom_id res chain seq x y z
N MET A 1 18.45 11.43 33.53
CA MET A 1 18.22 12.12 32.24
C MET A 1 19.09 11.45 31.19
N ASN A 2 18.52 10.58 30.35
CA ASN A 2 19.22 10.06 29.17
C ASN A 2 18.38 10.37 27.94
N ASN A 3 18.87 11.35 27.17
CA ASN A 3 18.28 11.84 25.94
C ASN A 3 18.67 10.88 24.80
N PHE A 4 17.92 9.79 24.61
CA PHE A 4 18.00 9.00 23.37
C PHE A 4 17.07 9.63 22.33
N SER A 5 17.42 10.85 21.91
CA SER A 5 16.94 11.39 20.64
C SER A 5 17.79 10.80 19.51
N ASP A 6 17.81 9.48 19.38
CA ASP A 6 18.16 8.85 18.12
C ASP A 6 16.95 9.03 17.21
N LYS A 7 16.83 10.25 16.65
CA LYS A 7 16.04 10.47 15.44
C LYS A 7 16.61 9.50 14.42
N LEU A 8 15.98 8.34 14.26
CA LEU A 8 16.25 7.41 13.17
C LEU A 8 16.26 8.25 11.90
N HIS A 9 17.47 8.47 11.36
CA HIS A 9 17.64 9.26 10.17
C HIS A 9 17.08 8.39 9.05
N ARG A 10 15.78 8.56 8.79
CA ARG A 10 15.00 7.71 7.90
C ARG A 10 15.60 7.89 6.51
N ARG A 11 16.46 6.97 6.11
CA ARG A 11 17.01 6.94 4.76
C ARG A 11 15.85 6.67 3.80
N SER A 12 15.91 7.28 2.63
CA SER A 12 14.96 6.97 1.57
C SER A 12 15.01 5.47 1.29
N LEU A 13 13.85 4.82 1.27
CA LEU A 13 13.71 3.46 0.76
C LEU A 13 13.75 3.40 -0.77
N ARG A 14 13.61 4.56 -1.43
CA ARG A 14 13.62 4.65 -2.89
C ARG A 14 15.03 4.45 -3.41
N LEU A 15 15.16 3.61 -4.43
CA LEU A 15 16.40 3.43 -5.17
C LEU A 15 16.80 4.75 -5.82
N SER A 16 18.04 5.17 -5.56
CA SER A 16 18.57 6.39 -6.15
C SER A 16 18.60 6.27 -7.68
N HIS A 17 18.22 7.34 -8.38
CA HIS A 17 18.20 7.43 -9.84
C HIS A 17 17.19 6.51 -10.54
N TYR A 18 16.27 5.89 -9.81
CA TYR A 18 15.15 5.17 -10.41
C TYR A 18 13.95 6.10 -10.56
N ASP A 19 13.37 6.14 -11.76
CA ASP A 19 12.15 6.87 -12.04
C ASP A 19 10.93 5.98 -11.80
N TYR A 20 10.24 6.24 -10.69
CA TYR A 20 9.05 5.51 -10.27
C TYR A 20 7.79 5.85 -11.07
N SER A 21 7.89 6.73 -12.08
CA SER A 21 6.82 6.94 -13.05
C SER A 21 6.86 5.96 -14.23
N GLN A 22 7.96 5.21 -14.39
CA GLN A 22 8.07 4.19 -15.42
C GLN A 22 7.15 3.00 -15.14
N SER A 23 6.83 2.31 -16.23
CA SER A 23 5.98 1.15 -16.30
C SER A 23 6.67 0.00 -15.60
N ALA A 24 6.09 -0.42 -14.48
CA ALA A 24 6.61 -1.48 -13.65
C ALA A 24 5.55 -1.96 -12.67
N ALA A 25 5.80 -3.15 -12.10
CA ALA A 25 5.07 -3.65 -10.96
C ALA A 25 5.67 -3.08 -9.66
N TYR A 26 4.81 -2.60 -8.76
CA TYR A 26 5.17 -2.08 -7.46
C TYR A 26 4.44 -2.86 -6.37
N PHE A 27 5.21 -3.40 -5.42
CA PHE A 27 4.67 -3.91 -4.17
C PHE A 27 4.47 -2.75 -3.19
N VAL A 28 3.23 -2.56 -2.74
CA VAL A 28 2.84 -1.45 -1.88
C VAL A 28 2.41 -2.00 -0.53
N THR A 29 2.88 -1.37 0.54
CA THR A 29 2.42 -1.63 1.91
C THR A 29 1.90 -0.34 2.52
N ILE A 30 0.67 -0.35 3.02
CA ILE A 30 0.04 0.78 3.69
C ILE A 30 -0.32 0.36 5.10
N CYS A 31 0.35 0.92 6.11
CA CYS A 31 0.10 0.61 7.51
C CYS A 31 -0.84 1.64 8.15
N ILE A 32 -1.78 1.16 8.96
CA ILE A 32 -2.56 2.01 9.86
C ILE A 32 -1.62 2.63 10.90
N LYS A 33 -1.92 3.87 11.28
CA LYS A 33 -1.16 4.59 12.32
C LYS A 33 -1.09 3.75 13.59
N ASN A 34 0.09 3.69 14.21
CA ASN A 34 0.37 2.88 15.40
C ASN A 34 0.09 1.37 15.25
N SER A 35 -0.10 0.87 14.04
CA SER A 35 -0.47 -0.53 13.77
C SER A 35 -1.80 -0.96 14.44
N GLU A 36 -2.73 -0.02 14.59
CA GLU A 36 -4.06 -0.30 15.16
C GLU A 36 -4.91 -1.17 14.22
N ASN A 37 -5.63 -2.14 14.80
CA ASN A 37 -6.47 -3.10 14.07
C ASN A 37 -7.82 -2.49 13.68
N LEU A 38 -7.81 -1.46 12.83
CA LEU A 38 -9.01 -0.71 12.45
C LEU A 38 -9.77 -1.30 11.27
N LEU A 39 -9.20 -2.25 10.53
CA LEU A 39 -9.80 -2.79 9.30
C LEU A 39 -10.63 -4.06 9.53
N GLY A 40 -10.61 -4.61 10.74
CA GLY A 40 -11.30 -5.83 11.11
C GLY A 40 -10.45 -6.72 12.00
N ASP A 41 -10.73 -8.00 12.00
CA ASP A 41 -10.05 -9.00 12.82
C ASP A 41 -9.94 -10.34 12.09
N ILE A 42 -9.08 -11.24 12.60
CA ILE A 42 -8.88 -12.57 12.02
C ILE A 42 -9.49 -13.60 12.98
N GLN A 43 -10.43 -14.41 12.47
CA GLN A 43 -10.98 -15.56 13.18
C GLN A 43 -10.80 -16.79 12.30
N ASP A 44 -10.34 -17.89 12.88
CA ASP A 44 -10.10 -19.15 12.16
C ASP A 44 -9.25 -18.99 10.88
N ASN A 45 -8.23 -18.14 10.94
CA ASN A 45 -7.35 -17.76 9.81
C ASN A 45 -8.05 -17.05 8.64
N VAL A 46 -9.26 -16.53 8.85
CA VAL A 46 -10.01 -15.75 7.87
C VAL A 46 -10.08 -14.31 8.32
N MET A 47 -9.77 -13.38 7.39
CA MET A 47 -9.92 -11.96 7.62
C MET A 47 -11.41 -11.56 7.56
N ASN A 48 -11.95 -11.09 8.68
CA ASN A 48 -13.29 -10.51 8.79
C ASN A 48 -13.19 -8.99 8.71
N LEU A 49 -13.54 -8.42 7.56
CA LEU A 49 -13.54 -6.97 7.38
C LEU A 49 -14.68 -6.33 8.17
N ASN A 50 -14.36 -5.26 8.88
CA ASN A 50 -15.38 -4.35 9.41
C ASN A 50 -15.76 -3.30 8.34
N GLN A 51 -16.59 -2.32 8.70
CA GLN A 51 -17.01 -1.25 7.78
C GLN A 51 -15.82 -0.46 7.18
N PHE A 52 -14.73 -0.25 7.92
CA PHE A 52 -13.55 0.45 7.42
C PHE A 52 -12.72 -0.42 6.48
N GLY A 53 -12.57 -1.70 6.81
CA GLY A 53 -11.96 -2.69 5.92
C GLY A 53 -12.72 -2.81 4.59
N GLN A 54 -14.05 -2.76 4.62
CA GLN A 54 -14.87 -2.78 3.41
C GLN A 54 -14.67 -1.51 2.58
N VAL A 55 -14.62 -0.32 3.20
CA VAL A 55 -14.29 0.93 2.48
C VAL A 55 -12.92 0.85 1.81
N VAL A 56 -11.91 0.32 2.50
CA VAL A 56 -10.58 0.11 1.91
C VAL A 56 -10.65 -0.81 0.69
N LYS A 57 -11.38 -1.93 0.80
CA LYS A 57 -11.58 -2.89 -0.30
C LYS A 57 -12.25 -2.22 -1.51
N ASP A 58 -13.31 -1.46 -1.28
CA ASP A 58 -14.05 -0.78 -2.34
C ASP A 58 -13.18 0.29 -3.03
N ILE A 59 -12.40 1.04 -2.25
CA ILE A 59 -11.46 2.03 -2.78
C ILE A 59 -10.37 1.36 -3.60
N TRP A 60 -9.79 0.25 -3.11
CA TRP A 60 -8.78 -0.51 -3.84
C TRP A 60 -9.30 -0.91 -5.22
N HIS A 61 -10.48 -1.53 -5.27
CA HIS A 61 -11.12 -1.94 -6.53
C HIS A 61 -11.56 -0.77 -7.43
N SER A 62 -11.56 0.47 -6.93
CA SER A 62 -11.90 1.65 -7.74
C SER A 62 -10.68 2.31 -8.40
N LEU A 63 -9.46 1.88 -8.05
CA LEU A 63 -8.22 2.55 -8.46
C LEU A 63 -8.01 2.54 -9.98
N ASP A 64 -8.22 1.40 -10.64
CA ASP A 64 -8.10 1.25 -12.11
C ASP A 64 -9.12 2.10 -12.89
N THR A 65 -10.28 2.33 -12.29
CA THR A 65 -11.34 3.15 -12.87
C THR A 65 -10.99 4.64 -12.74
N ARG A 66 -10.40 5.01 -11.61
CA ARG A 66 -9.98 6.39 -11.26
C ARG A 66 -8.69 6.82 -11.94
N TYR A 67 -7.73 5.91 -12.10
CA TYR A 67 -6.41 6.14 -12.66
C TYR A 67 -6.19 5.16 -13.82
N LYS A 68 -6.16 5.66 -15.05
CA LYS A 68 -6.14 4.81 -16.26
C LYS A 68 -4.82 4.08 -16.45
N GLU A 69 -3.77 4.62 -15.86
CA GLU A 69 -2.41 4.10 -15.85
C GLU A 69 -2.21 3.04 -14.74
N VAL A 70 -3.21 2.79 -13.89
CA VAL A 70 -3.13 1.79 -12.83
C VAL A 70 -3.82 0.51 -13.25
N ILE A 71 -3.07 -0.59 -13.26
CA ILE A 71 -3.62 -1.94 -13.35
C ILE A 71 -3.43 -2.61 -11.99
N LEU A 72 -4.51 -3.19 -11.47
CA LEU A 72 -4.51 -3.87 -10.18
C LEU A 72 -4.19 -5.35 -10.36
N ASP A 73 -3.41 -5.88 -9.42
CA ASP A 73 -3.16 -7.30 -9.24
C ASP A 73 -3.50 -7.68 -7.79
N GLU A 74 -2.98 -8.80 -7.29
CA GLU A 74 -3.27 -9.35 -5.97
C GLU A 74 -3.04 -8.34 -4.83
N PHE A 75 -3.96 -8.37 -3.85
CA PHE A 75 -3.87 -7.59 -2.63
C PHE A 75 -4.51 -8.31 -1.46
N VAL A 76 -4.03 -8.00 -0.25
CA VAL A 76 -4.59 -8.53 1.00
C VAL A 76 -4.79 -7.38 1.99
N ILE A 77 -5.90 -7.43 2.70
CA ILE A 77 -6.17 -6.55 3.83
C ILE A 77 -5.95 -7.37 5.10
N MET A 78 -5.10 -6.85 5.97
CA MET A 78 -4.89 -7.33 7.33
C MET A 78 -5.51 -6.33 8.31
N PRO A 79 -5.75 -6.69 9.58
CA PRO A 79 -6.41 -5.81 10.54
C PRO A 79 -5.83 -4.40 10.62
N ASN A 80 -4.50 -4.25 10.46
CA ASN A 80 -3.78 -3.00 10.62
C ASN A 80 -2.93 -2.57 9.42
N HIS A 81 -2.99 -3.26 8.28
CA HIS A 81 -2.25 -2.88 7.09
C HIS A 81 -2.83 -3.52 5.83
N ILE A 82 -2.37 -3.05 4.68
CA ILE A 82 -2.71 -3.55 3.36
C ILE A 82 -1.40 -3.86 2.65
N HIS A 83 -1.36 -4.98 1.94
CA HIS A 83 -0.34 -5.26 0.92
C HIS A 83 -1.02 -5.39 -0.43
N GLY A 84 -0.38 -4.92 -1.49
CA GLY A 84 -0.87 -5.17 -2.83
C GLY A 84 0.15 -4.89 -3.91
N ILE A 85 -0.12 -5.44 -5.08
CA ILE A 85 0.66 -5.22 -6.29
C ILE A 85 -0.13 -4.29 -7.19
N ILE A 86 0.52 -3.21 -7.62
CA ILE A 86 -0.01 -2.31 -8.64
C ILE A 86 0.98 -2.27 -9.80
N PHE A 87 0.46 -2.29 -11.02
CA PHE A 87 1.24 -1.93 -12.20
C PHE A 87 0.94 -0.48 -12.54
N ILE A 88 2.00 0.28 -12.77
CA ILE A 88 1.89 1.54 -13.51
C ILE A 88 2.14 1.19 -14.98
N ASP A 89 1.25 1.63 -15.86
CA ASP A 89 1.38 1.55 -17.32
C ASP A 89 1.48 2.99 -17.84
N ASN A 90 2.72 3.45 -18.01
CA ASN A 90 3.02 4.80 -18.46
C ASN A 90 3.10 4.83 -19.99
N PRO A 91 2.17 5.51 -20.67
CA PRO A 91 2.12 5.54 -22.14
C PRO A 91 3.30 6.29 -22.77
N TYR A 92 4.10 7.01 -21.99
CA TYR A 92 5.25 7.79 -22.46
C TYR A 92 6.58 7.05 -22.37
N ASP A 93 6.62 5.83 -21.83
CA ASP A 93 7.88 5.05 -21.74
C ASP A 93 8.40 4.54 -23.09
N ILE A 94 7.58 4.64 -24.14
CA ILE A 94 7.89 4.19 -25.50
C ILE A 94 8.50 5.30 -26.38
N MET A 95 8.86 6.46 -25.80
CA MET A 95 9.59 7.55 -26.48
C MET A 95 11.03 7.65 -25.99
#